data_AF-A0AAU0WAG5-F1
#
_entry.id   AF-A0AAU0WAG5-F1
#
_cell.length_a   1.000
_cell.length_b   1.000
_cell.length_c   1.000
_cell.angle_alpha   90.00
_cell.angle_beta   90.00
_cell.angle_gamma   90.00
#
_symmetry.space_group_name_H-M   'P 1'
#
loop_
_entity.id
_entity.type
_entity.pdbx_description
1 polymer ?
#
loop_
_entity_poly.entity_id
_entity_poly.type
_entity_poly.pdbx_seq_one_letter_code
_entity_poly.pdbx_strand_id
1 'polypeptide(L)'
;MVQVVENRTDLTARLVRTGPHPRLAGWDLAEVDVVGAEPVTGYADLLSGNVGQRLLLAVPSPLLADVAAGSVLRVRARLAAPGEAMAEKNPAPGTFAVEPPS
;
A
#
# COMPACT_ATOMS: atom_id res chain seq x y z
N MET A 1 -0.13 9.27 26.48
CA MET A 1 0.35 7.92 26.15
C MET A 1 -0.23 7.58 24.78
N VAL A 2 0.57 7.54 23.72
CA VAL A 2 0.07 7.19 22.37
C VAL A 2 0.19 5.68 22.24
N GLN A 3 -0.94 4.99 22.18
CA GLN A 3 -0.97 3.56 21.89
C GLN A 3 -0.79 3.40 20.38
N VAL A 4 0.34 2.80 19.97
CA VAL A 4 0.52 2.41 18.57
C VAL A 4 -0.38 1.20 18.33
N VAL A 5 -1.47 1.39 17.58
CA VAL A 5 -2.34 0.28 17.17
C VAL A 5 -1.64 -0.43 16.02
N GLU A 6 -1.19 -1.65 16.27
CA GLU A 6 -0.75 -2.54 15.19
C GLU A 6 -1.94 -2.85 14.29
N ASN A 7 -1.84 -2.42 13.04
CA ASN A 7 -2.90 -2.53 12.05
C ASN A 7 -2.33 -3.07 10.75
N ARG A 8 -3.12 -3.91 10.06
CA ARG A 8 -2.76 -4.52 8.79
C ARG A 8 -4.04 -4.81 8.00
N THR A 9 -4.02 -4.43 6.74
CA THR A 9 -5.08 -4.69 5.76
C THR A 9 -4.41 -5.11 4.45
N ASP A 10 -4.95 -6.14 3.80
CA ASP A 10 -4.54 -6.54 2.47
C ASP A 10 -5.28 -5.65 1.47
N LEU A 11 -4.54 -4.80 0.75
CA LEU A 11 -5.08 -3.86 -0.21
C LEU A 11 -4.94 -4.38 -1.64
N THR A 12 -5.98 -4.13 -2.43
CA THR A 12 -5.89 -4.12 -3.88
C THR A 12 -6.04 -2.67 -4.33
N ALA A 13 -5.02 -2.14 -5.02
CA ALA A 13 -4.98 -0.73 -5.38
C ALA A 13 -4.44 -0.53 -6.79
N ARG A 14 -5.07 0.36 -7.57
CA ARG A 14 -4.61 0.73 -8.91
C ARG A 14 -3.57 1.83 -8.80
N LEU A 15 -2.42 1.61 -9.42
CA LEU A 15 -1.35 2.59 -9.44
C LEU A 15 -1.70 3.76 -10.37
N VAL A 16 -1.58 4.99 -9.87
CA VAL A 16 -1.79 6.22 -10.65
C VAL A 16 -0.44 6.78 -11.09
N ARG A 17 0.47 6.94 -10.14
CA ARG A 17 1.85 7.41 -10.39
C ARG A 17 2.74 7.06 -9.20
N THR A 18 4.05 7.05 -9.43
CA THR A 18 5.06 6.82 -8.40
C THR A 18 6.12 7.92 -8.44
N GLY A 19 6.85 8.05 -7.34
CA GLY A 19 8.07 8.84 -7.24
C GLY A 19 8.83 8.49 -5.97
N PRO A 20 10.07 8.98 -5.80
CA PRO A 20 10.85 8.71 -4.60
C PRO A 20 10.15 9.27 -3.35
N HIS A 21 10.15 8.52 -2.26
CA HIS A 21 9.57 8.98 -1.01
C HIS A 21 10.40 10.13 -0.42
N PRO A 22 9.80 11.27 -0.04
CA PRO A 22 10.55 12.49 0.32
C PRO A 22 11.38 12.36 1.61
N ARG A 23 11.07 11.36 2.45
CA ARG A 23 11.67 11.17 3.79
C ARG A 23 12.27 9.79 4.03
N LEU A 24 12.03 8.81 3.16
CA LEU A 24 12.38 7.41 3.41
C LEU A 24 13.23 6.90 2.24
N ALA A 25 14.54 6.83 2.45
CA ALA A 25 15.45 6.29 1.43
C ALA A 25 15.13 4.81 1.14
N GLY A 26 15.10 4.45 -0.15
CA GLY A 26 14.75 3.11 -0.61
C GLY A 26 13.24 2.81 -0.60
N TRP A 27 12.41 3.84 -0.42
CA TRP A 27 10.96 3.76 -0.58
C TRP A 27 10.52 4.72 -1.67
N ASP A 28 9.49 4.31 -2.39
CA ASP A 28 8.74 5.14 -3.31
C ASP A 28 7.38 5.46 -2.69
N LEU A 29 6.85 6.63 -3.03
CA LEU A 29 5.51 7.06 -2.70
C LEU A 29 4.64 6.90 -3.94
N ALA A 30 3.73 5.93 -3.89
CA ALA A 30 2.75 5.69 -4.93
C ALA A 30 1.45 6.43 -4.61
N GLU A 31 0.92 7.16 -5.58
CA GLU A 31 -0.48 7.59 -5.56
C GLU A 31 -1.31 6.44 -6.13
N VAL A 32 -2.29 5.95 -5.36
CA VAL A 32 -3.08 4.78 -5.72
C VAL A 32 -4.57 5.00 -5.48
N ASP A 33 -5.39 4.41 -6.34
CA ASP A 33 -6.83 4.28 -6.12
C ASP A 33 -7.10 2.93 -5.44
N VAL A 34 -7.68 2.94 -4.24
CA VAL A 34 -8.01 1.69 -3.53
C VAL A 34 -9.23 1.07 -4.19
N VAL A 35 -9.06 -0.11 -4.78
CA VAL A 35 -10.15 -0.83 -5.45
C VAL A 35 -10.75 -1.93 -4.58
N GLY A 36 -9.98 -2.44 -3.62
CA GLY A 36 -10.43 -3.46 -2.68
C GLY A 36 -9.55 -3.50 -1.43
N ALA A 37 -10.10 -4.05 -0.36
CA ALA A 37 -9.43 -4.20 0.91
C ALA A 37 -9.99 -5.42 1.65
N GLU A 38 -9.10 -6.19 2.30
CA GLU A 38 -9.46 -7.34 3.11
C GLU A 38 -8.77 -7.25 4.49
N PRO A 39 -9.49 -7.50 5.59
CA PRO A 39 -8.91 -7.46 6.92
C PRO A 39 -7.91 -8.61 7.13
N VAL A 40 -6.78 -8.31 7.78
CA VAL A 40 -5.81 -9.35 8.17
C VAL A 40 -6.13 -9.83 9.59
N THR A 41 -6.36 -11.13 9.74
CA THR A 41 -6.68 -11.74 11.04
C THR A 41 -5.61 -11.39 12.09
N GLY A 42 -6.05 -10.94 13.26
CA GLY A 42 -5.17 -10.57 14.38
C GLY A 42 -4.69 -9.12 14.36
N TYR A 43 -5.06 -8.32 13.37
CA TYR A 43 -4.70 -6.91 13.29
C TYR A 43 -5.95 -6.03 13.16
N ALA A 44 -5.82 -4.77 13.59
CA ALA A 44 -6.86 -3.78 13.32
C ALA A 44 -6.92 -3.50 11.81
N ASP A 45 -8.13 -3.47 11.25
CA ASP A 45 -8.38 -3.06 9.88
C ASP A 45 -8.71 -1.57 9.85
N LEU A 46 -7.75 -0.76 9.39
CA LEU A 46 -7.87 0.70 9.34
C LEU A 46 -7.88 1.26 7.92
N LEU A 47 -7.85 0.41 6.90
CA LEU A 47 -7.75 0.82 5.50
C LEU A 47 -8.95 0.39 4.65
N SER A 48 -9.79 -0.55 5.11
CA SER A 48 -11.00 -0.93 4.36
C SER A 48 -12.01 0.21 4.18
N GLY A 49 -12.00 1.20 5.07
CA GLY A 49 -12.80 2.43 4.92
C GLY A 49 -12.35 3.32 3.75
N ASN A 50 -11.18 3.04 3.15
CA ASN A 50 -10.65 3.81 2.03
C ASN A 50 -10.95 3.21 0.66
N VAL A 51 -11.72 2.12 0.57
CA VAL A 51 -12.14 1.57 -0.73
C VAL A 51 -12.91 2.64 -1.53
N GLY A 52 -12.54 2.80 -2.80
CA GLY A 52 -13.05 3.85 -3.68
C GLY A 52 -12.40 5.22 -3.47
N GLN A 53 -11.45 5.35 -2.55
CA GLN A 53 -10.70 6.58 -2.30
C GLN A 53 -9.29 6.48 -2.86
N ARG A 54 -8.67 7.65 -3.00
CA ARG A 54 -7.27 7.80 -3.35
C ARG A 54 -6.42 7.93 -2.10
N LEU A 55 -5.28 7.24 -2.08
CA LEU A 55 -4.32 7.26 -0.99
C LEU A 55 -2.90 7.42 -1.50
N LEU A 56 -2.03 7.88 -0.61
CA LEU A 56 -0.59 7.76 -0.76
C LEU A 56 -0.14 6.45 -0.12
N LEU A 57 0.57 5.61 -0.87
CA LEU A 57 1.08 4.32 -0.42
C LEU A 57 2.60 4.32 -0.52
N ALA A 58 3.28 4.32 0.62
CA ALA A 58 4.72 4.12 0.66
C ALA A 58 5.03 2.63 0.42
N VAL A 59 5.84 2.33 -0.60
CA VAL A 59 6.24 0.96 -0.97
C VAL A 59 7.76 0.91 -1.11
N PRO A 60 8.45 -0.17 -0.71
CA PRO A 60 9.87 -0.34 -1.01
C PRO A 60 10.15 -0.17 -2.51
N SER A 61 11.08 0.69 -2.89
CA SER A 61 11.38 0.99 -4.30
C SER A 61 11.66 -0.26 -5.15
N PRO A 62 12.36 -1.31 -4.65
CA PRO A 62 12.56 -2.54 -5.43
C PRO A 62 11.27 -3.30 -5.80
N LEU A 63 10.17 -3.09 -5.07
CA LEU A 63 8.88 -3.72 -5.36
C LEU A 63 8.05 -2.95 -6.40
N LEU A 64 8.33 -1.65 -6.57
CA LEU A 64 7.70 -0.81 -7.60
C LEU A 64 8.57 -0.59 -8.83
N ALA A 65 9.79 -1.12 -8.85
CA ALA A 65 10.67 -1.07 -9.99
C ALA A 65 9.93 -1.62 -11.24
N ASP A 66 9.93 -0.83 -12.31
CA ASP A 66 9.31 -1.15 -13.61
C ASP A 66 7.78 -1.36 -13.58
N VAL A 67 7.09 -0.98 -12.51
CA VAL A 67 5.63 -1.03 -12.47
C VAL A 67 5.03 0.16 -13.20
N ALA A 68 4.30 -0.11 -14.27
CA ALA A 68 3.63 0.93 -15.05
C ALA A 68 2.40 1.49 -14.33
N ALA A 69 2.12 2.78 -14.53
CA ALA A 69 0.84 3.38 -14.14
C ALA A 69 -0.33 2.60 -14.77
N GLY A 70 -1.43 2.49 -14.03
CA GLY A 70 -2.60 1.69 -14.39
C GLY A 70 -2.56 0.24 -13.90
N SER A 71 -1.38 -0.28 -13.52
CA SER A 71 -1.23 -1.62 -12.92
C SER A 71 -2.03 -1.74 -11.63
N VAL A 72 -2.48 -2.95 -11.30
CA VAL A 72 -3.12 -3.28 -10.02
C VAL A 72 -2.10 -3.93 -9.10
N LEU A 73 -1.93 -3.34 -7.93
CA LEU A 73 -1.07 -3.82 -6.85
C LEU A 73 -1.93 -4.59 -5.85
N ARG A 74 -1.47 -5.79 -5.46
CA ARG A 74 -1.92 -6.47 -4.23
C ARG A 74 -0.82 -6.34 -3.20
N VAL A 75 -1.15 -5.84 -2.02
CA VAL A 75 -0.14 -5.42 -1.03
C VAL A 75 -0.73 -5.46 0.37
N ARG A 76 -0.01 -6.06 1.31
CA ARG A 76 -0.27 -5.88 2.74
C ARG A 76 0.26 -4.53 3.22
N ALA A 77 -0.62 -3.71 3.78
CA ALA A 77 -0.27 -2.37 4.24
C ALA A 77 -0.85 -2.07 5.63
N ARG A 78 -0.28 -1.05 6.26
CA ARG A 78 -0.79 -0.44 7.48
C ARG A 78 -1.05 1.05 7.25
N LEU A 79 -2.02 1.60 7.95
CA LEU A 79 -2.20 3.04 8.06
C LEU A 79 -0.99 3.64 8.78
N ALA A 80 -0.36 4.64 8.16
CA ALA A 80 0.77 5.38 8.73
C ALA A 80 0.33 6.77 9.22
N ALA A 81 -0.54 7.43 8.46
CA ALA A 81 -1.19 8.69 8.80
C ALA A 81 -2.53 8.79 8.03
N PRO A 82 -3.43 9.73 8.36
CA PRO A 82 -4.65 9.95 7.56
C PRO A 82 -4.31 10.19 6.09
N GLY A 83 -4.81 9.34 5.20
CA GLY A 83 -4.53 9.41 3.75
C GLY A 83 -3.20 8.77 3.31
N GLU A 84 -2.40 8.26 4.24
CA GLU A 84 -1.09 7.64 3.96
C GLU A 84 -1.01 6.23 4.54
N ALA A 85 -0.75 5.26 3.67
CA ALA A 85 -0.52 3.87 4.00
C ALA A 85 0.95 3.50 3.74
N MET A 86 1.43 2.46 4.41
CA MET A 86 2.78 1.94 4.24
C MET A 86 2.72 0.43 4.04
N ALA A 87 3.27 -0.03 2.92
CA ALA A 87 3.40 -1.45 2.62
C ALA A 87 4.40 -2.12 3.56
N GLU A 88 4.29 -3.45 3.68
CA GLU A 88 5.32 -4.23 4.35
C GLU A 88 6.67 -4.09 3.64
N LYS A 89 7.74 -3.91 4.42
CA LYS A 89 9.11 -3.77 3.88
C LYS A 89 9.58 -5.04 3.18
N ASN A 90 9.29 -6.20 3.77
CA ASN A 90 9.70 -7.52 3.29
C ASN A 90 8.45 -8.41 3.26
N PRO A 91 7.59 -8.28 2.23
CA PRO A 91 6.37 -9.07 2.12
C PRO A 91 6.73 -10.56 2.05
N ALA A 92 5.93 -11.40 2.71
CA ALA A 92 6.00 -12.84 2.51
C ALA A 92 5.61 -13.18 1.05
N PRO A 93 6.10 -14.29 0.48
CA PRO A 93 5.72 -14.71 -0.87
C PRO A 93 4.19 -14.72 -1.05
N GLY A 94 3.71 -14.10 -2.12
CA GLY A 94 2.27 -14.00 -2.43
C GLY A 94 1.51 -12.86 -1.74
N THR A 95 2.14 -12.12 -0.81
CA THR A 95 1.51 -10.93 -0.17
C THR A 95 1.77 -9.62 -0.91
N PHE A 96 2.67 -9.66 -1.88
CA PHE A 96 2.86 -8.61 -2.88
C PHE A 96 2.74 -9.20 -4.28
N ALA A 97 1.89 -8.60 -5.11
CA ALA A 97 1.75 -8.96 -6.52
C ALA A 97 1.40 -7.73 -7.36
N VAL A 98 1.79 -7.79 -8.64
CA VAL A 98 1.51 -6.75 -9.63
C VAL A 98 0.81 -7.40 -10.81
N GLU A 99 -0.35 -6.86 -11.16
CA GLU A 99 -1.08 -7.21 -12.38
C GLU A 99 -0.94 -6.02 -13.36
N PRO A 100 -0.44 -6.22 -14.59
CA PRO A 100 -0.23 -5.14 -15.56
C PRO A 100 -1.56 -4.48 -15.97
N PRO A 101 -1.52 -3.24 -16.50
CA PRO A 101 -2.73 -2.57 -17.00
C PRO A 101 -3.34 -3.38 -18.15
N SER A 102 -4.68 -3.47 -18.13
CA SER A 102 -5.50 -4.10 -19.19
C SER A 102 -5.67 -3.18 -20.39
#